data_AF-A0A0G0GDJ7-F1
#
_entry.id   AF-A0A0G0GDJ7-F1
#
_cell.length_a   1.000
_cell.length_b   1.000
_cell.length_c   1.000
_cell.angle_alpha   90.00
_cell.angle_beta   90.00
_cell.angle_gamma   90.00
#
_symmetry.space_group_name_H-M   'P 1'
#
loop_
_entity.id
_entity.type
_entity.pdbx_description
1 polymer ?
#
loop_
_entity_poly.entity_id
_entity_poly.type
_entity_poly.pdbx_seq_one_letter_code
_entity_poly.pdbx_strand_id
1 'polypeptide(L)'
;MNYKKKIYWILFASVILIVMGFALALPEIFGLCKRTDASCIDEYIYSHDILSTLLIFFAVPIFIISFIMLFLREQIFDAWLKFAIIFAPSSIIFIAISSPQGDMFFPSIRELAIFLLPVIFLISSFGIIFWESRKAKKW
;
A
#
# COMPACT_ATOMS: atom_id res chain seq x y z
N MET A 1 -11.43 22.21 -5.02
CA MET A 1 -11.88 21.07 -4.19
C MET A 1 -11.14 21.14 -2.86
N ASN A 2 -11.85 21.22 -1.73
CA ASN A 2 -11.25 21.34 -0.40
C ASN A 2 -10.28 20.16 -0.13
N TYR A 3 -9.04 20.41 0.30
CA TYR A 3 -8.02 19.36 0.50
C TYR A 3 -8.49 18.24 1.44
N LYS A 4 -9.31 18.57 2.45
CA LYS A 4 -9.92 17.57 3.33
C LYS A 4 -10.80 16.58 2.57
N LYS A 5 -11.56 17.04 1.57
CA LYS A 5 -12.36 16.17 0.70
C LYS A 5 -11.47 15.20 -0.08
N LYS A 6 -10.29 15.66 -0.57
CA LYS A 6 -9.31 14.78 -1.22
C LYS A 6 -8.79 13.72 -0.24
N ILE A 7 -8.42 14.12 0.98
CA ILE A 7 -7.94 13.17 2.00
C ILE A 7 -9.02 12.14 2.33
N TYR A 8 -10.28 12.54 2.49
CA TYR A 8 -11.39 11.61 2.71
C TYR A 8 -11.56 10.61 1.56
N TRP A 9 -11.43 11.05 0.30
CA TRP A 9 -11.45 10.13 -0.84
C TRP A 9 -10.28 9.14 -0.82
N ILE A 10 -9.08 9.60 -0.46
CA ILE A 10 -7.90 8.72 -0.36
C ILE A 10 -8.09 7.71 0.78
N LEU A 11 -8.61 8.14 1.93
CA LEU A 11 -8.93 7.26 3.06
C LEU A 11 -10.01 6.23 2.70
N PHE A 12 -11.06 6.67 2.04
CA PHE A 12 -12.13 5.78 1.60
C PHE A 12 -11.59 4.74 0.61
N ALA A 13 -10.78 5.17 -0.36
CA ALA A 13 -10.14 4.28 -1.31
C ALA A 13 -9.18 3.29 -0.61
N SER A 14 -8.36 3.74 0.35
CA SER A 14 -7.44 2.84 1.06
C SER A 14 -8.18 1.82 1.91
N VAL A 15 -9.29 2.19 2.56
CA VAL A 15 -10.15 1.23 3.27
C VAL A 15 -10.71 0.18 2.31
N ILE A 16 -11.22 0.58 1.14
CA ILE A 16 -11.71 -0.37 0.13
C ILE A 16 -10.60 -1.33 -0.29
N LEU A 17 -9.40 -0.82 -0.58
CA LEU A 17 -8.27 -1.65 -0.99
C LEU A 17 -7.83 -2.63 0.10
N ILE A 18 -7.85 -2.20 1.37
CA ILE A 18 -7.57 -3.09 2.52
C ILE A 18 -8.63 -4.20 2.60
N VAL A 19 -9.91 -3.84 2.56
CA VAL A 19 -11.02 -4.82 2.63
C VAL A 19 -10.94 -5.79 1.46
N MET A 20 -10.69 -5.31 0.25
CA MET A 20 -10.51 -6.14 -0.94
C MET A 20 -9.28 -7.05 -0.81
N GLY A 21 -8.17 -6.52 -0.30
CA GLY A 21 -6.96 -7.31 -0.04
C GLY A 21 -7.21 -8.45 0.95
N PHE A 22 -7.92 -8.18 2.05
CA PHE A 22 -8.31 -9.23 3.01
C PHE A 22 -9.31 -10.23 2.43
N ALA A 23 -10.24 -9.77 1.59
CA ALA A 23 -11.19 -10.66 0.93
C ALA A 23 -10.50 -11.65 -0.01
N LEU A 24 -9.47 -11.18 -0.72
CA LEU A 24 -8.64 -12.02 -1.58
C LEU A 24 -7.69 -12.93 -0.78
N ALA A 25 -7.19 -12.48 0.37
CA ALA A 25 -6.30 -13.27 1.21
C ALA A 25 -7.00 -14.43 1.94
N LEU A 26 -8.34 -14.40 2.08
CA LEU A 26 -9.11 -15.36 2.88
C LEU A 26 -10.25 -16.00 2.07
N PRO A 27 -9.95 -16.80 1.02
CA PRO A 27 -10.97 -17.35 0.13
C PRO A 27 -11.98 -18.29 0.83
N GLU A 28 -11.60 -18.93 1.94
CA GLU A 28 -12.47 -19.79 2.73
C GLU A 28 -13.63 -19.05 3.39
N ILE A 29 -13.35 -17.85 3.93
CA ILE A 29 -14.33 -17.07 4.70
C ILE A 29 -15.36 -16.44 3.77
N PHE A 30 -14.92 -16.03 2.58
CA PHE A 30 -15.77 -15.42 1.56
C PHE A 30 -16.49 -16.46 0.68
N GLY A 31 -16.31 -17.76 0.95
CA GLY A 31 -17.00 -18.84 0.25
C GLY A 31 -16.52 -19.05 -1.19
N LEU A 32 -15.32 -18.56 -1.54
CA LEU A 32 -14.70 -18.70 -2.86
C LEU A 32 -14.13 -20.11 -3.05
N CYS A 33 -13.60 -20.71 -1.98
CA CYS A 33 -13.21 -22.12 -1.94
C CYS A 33 -13.89 -22.81 -0.75
N LYS A 34 -14.24 -24.09 -0.90
CA LYS A 34 -14.65 -24.91 0.24
C LYS A 34 -13.43 -25.22 1.09
N ARG A 35 -13.60 -25.15 2.41
CA ARG A 35 -12.56 -25.44 3.40
C ARG A 35 -11.94 -26.84 3.29
N THR A 36 -12.62 -27.77 2.63
CA THR A 36 -12.16 -29.15 2.42
C THR A 36 -11.33 -29.35 1.16
N ASP A 37 -11.34 -28.39 0.23
CA ASP A 37 -10.72 -28.52 -1.09
C ASP A 37 -9.35 -27.83 -1.08
N ALA A 38 -8.35 -28.50 -0.49
CA ALA A 38 -6.99 -27.97 -0.35
C ALA A 38 -6.38 -27.53 -1.69
N SER A 39 -6.68 -28.23 -2.79
CA SER A 39 -6.20 -27.86 -4.12
C SER A 39 -6.78 -26.53 -4.62
N CYS A 40 -8.03 -26.20 -4.28
CA CYS A 40 -8.65 -24.91 -4.62
C CYS A 40 -7.94 -23.78 -3.87
N ILE A 41 -7.67 -23.99 -2.58
CA ILE A 41 -7.02 -23.00 -1.72
C ILE A 41 -5.59 -22.75 -2.20
N ASP A 42 -4.82 -23.80 -2.46
CA ASP A 42 -3.42 -23.67 -2.91
C ASP A 42 -3.31 -22.98 -4.28
N GLU A 43 -4.18 -23.32 -5.23
CA GLU A 43 -4.20 -22.68 -6.55
C GLU A 43 -4.67 -21.21 -6.48
N TYR A 44 -5.65 -20.91 -5.62
CA TYR A 44 -6.14 -19.56 -5.41
C TYR A 44 -5.09 -18.67 -4.75
N ILE A 45 -4.44 -19.17 -3.70
CA ILE A 45 -3.35 -18.46 -3.02
C ILE A 45 -2.22 -18.25 -4.02
N TYR A 46 -1.75 -19.27 -4.73
CA TYR A 46 -0.64 -19.10 -5.68
C TYR A 46 -0.92 -18.04 -6.76
N SER A 47 -2.16 -17.96 -7.24
CA SER A 47 -2.55 -17.00 -8.29
C SER A 47 -2.81 -15.58 -7.78
N HIS A 48 -3.31 -15.42 -6.54
CA HIS A 48 -3.77 -14.12 -6.03
C HIS A 48 -2.95 -13.55 -4.86
N ASP A 49 -2.04 -14.33 -4.27
CA ASP A 49 -1.27 -13.92 -3.07
C ASP A 49 -0.45 -12.65 -3.31
N ILE A 50 0.13 -12.52 -4.50
CA ILE A 50 0.89 -11.31 -4.88
C ILE A 50 -0.02 -10.07 -4.90
N LEU A 51 -1.23 -10.20 -5.44
CA LEU A 51 -2.15 -9.08 -5.57
C LEU A 51 -2.73 -8.69 -4.21
N SER A 52 -3.16 -9.67 -3.40
CA SER A 52 -3.67 -9.42 -2.05
C SER A 52 -2.60 -8.80 -1.16
N THR A 53 -1.37 -9.31 -1.22
CA THR A 53 -0.24 -8.80 -0.45
C THR A 53 0.09 -7.37 -0.89
N LEU A 54 0.21 -7.08 -2.19
CA LEU A 54 0.48 -5.73 -2.68
C LEU A 54 -0.61 -4.74 -2.24
N LEU A 55 -1.88 -5.12 -2.36
CA LEU A 55 -3.01 -4.29 -1.94
C LEU A 55 -2.94 -3.94 -0.46
N ILE A 56 -2.76 -4.92 0.43
CA ILE A 56 -2.72 -4.69 1.87
C ILE A 56 -1.48 -3.86 2.23
N PHE A 57 -0.31 -4.25 1.76
CA PHE A 57 0.96 -3.64 2.16
C PHE A 57 1.11 -2.20 1.69
N PHE A 58 0.56 -1.81 0.54
CA PHE A 58 0.52 -0.40 0.13
C PHE A 58 -0.65 0.37 0.73
N ALA A 59 -1.82 -0.24 0.87
CA ALA A 59 -3.00 0.48 1.34
C ALA A 59 -2.92 0.83 2.84
N VAL A 60 -2.29 0.00 3.68
CA VAL A 60 -2.13 0.28 5.11
C VAL A 60 -1.27 1.54 5.38
N PRO A 61 -0.05 1.68 4.82
CA PRO A 61 0.72 2.92 4.91
C PRO A 61 -0.01 4.14 4.38
N ILE A 62 -0.70 4.01 3.23
CA ILE A 62 -1.48 5.12 2.65
C ILE A 62 -2.60 5.53 3.61
N PHE A 63 -3.29 4.57 4.24
CA PHE A 63 -4.32 4.83 5.24
C PHE A 63 -3.74 5.58 6.46
N ILE A 64 -2.65 5.07 7.05
CA ILE A 64 -2.01 5.68 8.22
C ILE A 64 -1.58 7.11 7.92
N ILE A 65 -0.88 7.33 6.80
CA ILE A 65 -0.38 8.65 6.43
C ILE A 65 -1.54 9.60 6.10
N SER A 66 -2.56 9.14 5.38
CA SER A 66 -3.73 9.96 5.06
C SER A 66 -4.53 10.35 6.31
N PHE A 67 -4.60 9.45 7.30
CA PHE A 67 -5.23 9.74 8.59
C PHE A 67 -4.48 10.83 9.35
N ILE A 68 -3.14 10.76 9.39
CA ILE A 68 -2.30 11.80 9.99
C ILE A 68 -2.48 13.14 9.26
N MET A 69 -2.58 13.12 7.92
CA MET A 69 -2.77 14.32 7.10
C MET A 69 -4.07 15.08 7.38
N LEU A 70 -5.11 14.45 7.94
CA LEU A 70 -6.34 15.15 8.34
C LEU A 70 -6.09 16.27 9.37
N PHE A 71 -5.04 16.12 10.16
CA PHE A 71 -4.67 17.06 11.23
C PHE A 71 -3.58 18.05 10.80
N LEU A 72 -3.06 17.93 9.57
CA LEU A 72 -1.98 18.75 9.06
C LEU A 72 -2.49 19.86 8.13
N ARG A 73 -1.63 20.87 7.91
CA ARG A 73 -1.94 22.00 7.02
C ARG A 73 -1.90 21.55 5.55
N GLU A 74 -2.70 22.20 4.71
CA GLU A 74 -2.80 21.93 3.27
C GLU A 74 -1.44 21.92 2.55
N GLN A 75 -0.52 22.82 2.94
CA GLN A 75 0.82 22.89 2.37
C GLN A 75 1.62 21.58 2.53
N ILE A 76 1.47 20.91 3.68
CA ILE A 76 2.16 19.64 3.99
C ILE A 76 1.53 18.52 3.16
N PHE A 77 0.20 18.52 3.05
CA PHE A 77 -0.53 17.58 2.21
C PHE A 77 -0.13 17.69 0.74
N ASP A 78 -0.02 18.90 0.18
CA ASP A 78 0.35 19.10 -1.22
C ASP A 78 1.79 18.65 -1.50
N ALA A 79 2.72 18.90 -0.57
CA ALA A 79 4.11 18.43 -0.70
C ALA A 79 4.18 16.89 -0.71
N TRP A 80 3.48 16.25 0.21
CA TRP A 80 3.40 14.79 0.26
C TRP A 80 2.68 14.18 -0.94
N LEU A 81 1.58 14.81 -1.40
CA LEU A 81 0.80 14.29 -2.53
C LEU A 81 1.63 14.26 -3.82
N LYS A 82 2.49 15.27 -4.05
CA LYS A 82 3.43 15.29 -5.18
C LYS A 82 4.44 14.15 -5.13
N PHE A 83 4.89 13.77 -3.93
CA PHE A 83 5.73 12.58 -3.76
C PHE A 83 4.93 11.31 -4.02
N ALA A 84 3.76 11.16 -3.38
CA ALA A 84 2.97 9.94 -3.45
C ALA A 84 2.46 9.63 -4.87
N ILE A 85 2.06 10.65 -5.64
CA ILE A 85 1.57 10.46 -7.01
C ILE A 85 2.65 9.98 -7.98
N ILE A 86 3.94 10.16 -7.64
CA ILE A 86 5.06 9.67 -8.44
C ILE A 86 5.54 8.32 -7.89
N PHE A 87 5.73 8.22 -6.57
CA PHE A 87 6.31 7.05 -5.92
C PHE A 87 5.39 5.83 -5.97
N ALA A 88 4.09 6.00 -5.75
CA ALA A 88 3.14 4.88 -5.74
C ALA A 88 3.06 4.18 -7.12
N PRO A 89 2.83 4.88 -8.25
CA PRO A 89 2.80 4.21 -9.55
C PRO A 89 4.17 3.69 -9.96
N SER A 90 5.28 4.38 -9.66
CA SER A 90 6.62 3.85 -9.98
C SER A 90 6.90 2.54 -9.25
N SER A 91 6.47 2.43 -7.99
CA SER A 91 6.59 1.20 -7.19
C SER A 91 5.77 0.05 -7.78
N ILE A 92 4.53 0.32 -8.19
CA ILE A 92 3.67 -0.69 -8.82
C ILE A 92 4.29 -1.18 -10.13
N ILE A 93 4.76 -0.26 -10.97
CA ILE A 93 5.44 -0.61 -12.23
C ILE A 93 6.69 -1.45 -11.94
N PHE A 94 7.51 -1.05 -10.96
CA PHE A 94 8.71 -1.78 -10.58
C PHE A 94 8.39 -3.22 -10.13
N ILE A 95 7.38 -3.41 -9.29
CA ILE A 95 6.95 -4.74 -8.84
C ILE A 95 6.42 -5.57 -10.01
N ALA A 96 5.67 -4.95 -10.93
CA ALA A 96 5.10 -5.63 -12.09
C ALA A 96 6.18 -6.18 -13.03
N ILE A 97 7.24 -5.41 -13.31
CA ILE A 97 8.36 -5.83 -14.17
C ILE A 97 9.38 -6.72 -13.46
N SER A 98 9.37 -6.77 -12.12
CA SER A 98 10.33 -7.54 -11.35
C SER A 98 10.15 -9.04 -11.57
N SER A 99 11.28 -9.75 -11.70
CA SER A 99 11.28 -11.20 -11.91
C SER A 99 10.65 -11.92 -10.71
N PRO A 100 9.72 -12.87 -10.94
CA PRO A 100 9.15 -13.71 -9.90
C PRO A 100 10.09 -14.86 -9.48
N GLN A 101 11.23 -15.05 -10.17
CA GLN A 101 12.17 -16.12 -9.86
C GLN A 101 12.98 -15.77 -8.61
N GLY A 102 12.78 -16.55 -7.54
CA GLY A 102 13.61 -16.56 -6.34
C GLY A 102 14.24 -17.94 -6.16
N ASP A 103 15.38 -17.99 -5.47
CA ASP A 103 16.05 -19.24 -5.11
C ASP A 103 15.68 -19.63 -3.68
N MET A 104 15.91 -20.90 -3.30
CA MET A 104 15.65 -21.40 -1.93
C MET A 104 16.33 -20.56 -0.82
N PHE A 105 17.43 -19.88 -1.14
CA PHE A 105 18.20 -19.04 -0.20
C PHE A 105 17.93 -17.53 -0.33
N PHE A 106 17.33 -17.08 -1.44
CA PHE A 106 17.10 -15.67 -1.70
C PHE A 106 15.66 -15.44 -2.16
N PRO A 107 14.85 -14.67 -1.41
CA PRO A 107 13.49 -14.35 -1.83
C PRO A 107 13.52 -13.66 -3.19
N SER A 108 12.45 -13.85 -3.97
CA SER A 108 12.36 -13.22 -5.29
C SER A 108 12.51 -11.71 -5.16
N ILE A 109 13.14 -11.08 -6.16
CA ILE A 109 13.30 -9.61 -6.20
C ILE A 109 11.92 -8.94 -6.09
N ARG A 110 10.90 -9.58 -6.66
CA ARG A 110 9.50 -9.15 -6.56
C ARG A 110 8.99 -9.18 -5.12
N GLU A 111 9.14 -10.28 -4.38
CA GLU A 111 8.72 -10.36 -2.97
C GLU A 111 9.44 -9.31 -2.13
N LEU A 112 10.77 -9.22 -2.27
CA LEU A 112 11.55 -8.23 -1.54
C LEU A 112 11.07 -6.81 -1.84
N ALA A 113 10.75 -6.49 -3.10
CA ALA A 113 10.20 -5.20 -3.49
C ALA A 113 8.81 -4.94 -2.88
N ILE A 114 7.94 -5.96 -2.82
CA ILE A 114 6.60 -5.86 -2.22
C ILE A 114 6.68 -5.51 -0.73
N PHE A 115 7.65 -6.04 0.01
CA PHE A 115 7.82 -5.71 1.42
C PHE A 115 8.61 -4.40 1.64
N LEU A 116 9.63 -4.14 0.83
CA LEU A 116 10.55 -3.02 1.05
C LEU A 116 9.98 -1.69 0.57
N LEU A 117 9.31 -1.64 -0.59
CA LEU A 117 8.80 -0.39 -1.17
C LEU A 117 7.74 0.30 -0.29
N PRO A 118 6.77 -0.40 0.32
CA PRO A 118 5.83 0.23 1.26
C PRO A 118 6.52 0.78 2.51
N VAL A 119 7.56 0.10 3.01
CA VAL A 119 8.36 0.59 4.14
C VAL A 119 9.12 1.85 3.76
N ILE A 120 9.76 1.87 2.59
CA ILE A 120 10.42 3.07 2.05
C ILE A 120 9.41 4.20 1.86
N PHE A 121 8.22 3.89 1.33
CA PHE A 121 7.13 4.87 1.16
C PHE A 121 6.72 5.49 2.49
N LEU A 122 6.54 4.67 3.52
CA LEU A 122 6.13 5.11 4.85
C LEU A 122 7.21 5.98 5.51
N ILE A 123 8.49 5.55 5.48
CA ILE A 123 9.62 6.31 6.02
C ILE A 123 9.77 7.65 5.30
N SER A 124 9.72 7.64 3.96
CA SER A 124 9.84 8.85 3.14
C SER A 124 8.66 9.81 3.39
N SER A 125 7.45 9.28 3.53
CA SER A 125 6.26 10.06 3.86
C SER A 125 6.41 10.76 5.23
N PHE A 126 6.86 10.04 6.25
CA PHE A 126 7.15 10.63 7.56
C PHE A 126 8.25 11.68 7.49
N GLY A 127 9.31 11.45 6.72
CA GLY A 127 10.38 12.41 6.49
C GLY A 127 9.86 13.73 5.91
N ILE A 128 9.01 13.66 4.87
CA ILE A 128 8.39 14.84 4.25
C ILE A 128 7.48 15.56 5.24
N ILE A 129 6.61 14.82 5.94
CA ILE A 129 5.72 15.40 6.96
C ILE A 129 6.53 16.13 8.03
N PHE A 130 7.58 15.50 8.55
CA PHE A 130 8.40 16.06 9.62
C PHE A 130 9.14 17.32 9.16
N TRP A 131 9.75 17.27 7.97
CA TRP A 131 10.50 18.40 7.41
C TRP A 131 9.59 19.61 7.17
N GLU A 132 8.46 19.41 6.50
CA GLU A 132 7.52 20.50 6.20
C GLU A 132 6.82 21.01 7.47
N SER A 133 6.53 20.14 8.44
CA SER A 133 6.00 20.56 9.75
C SER A 133 6.98 21.43 10.51
N ARG A 134 8.29 21.15 10.44
CA ARG A 134 9.34 21.98 11.06
C ARG A 134 9.49 23.33 10.35
N LYS A 135 9.40 23.35 9.02
CA LYS A 135 9.43 24.58 8.23
C LYS A 135 8.22 25.47 8.55
N ALA A 136 7.03 24.89 8.69
CA ALA A 136 5.81 25.61 9.02
C ALA A 136 5.75 26.18 10.47
N LYS A 137 6.57 25.67 11.40
CA LYS A 137 6.71 26.21 12.77
C LYS A 137 7.73 27.35 12.89
N LYS A 138 8.63 27.49 11.91
CA LYS A 138 9.68 28.53 11.91
C LYS A 138 9.19 29.88 11.35
N TRP A 139 7.96 29.92 10.84
CA TRP A 139 7.24 31.10 10.38
C TRP A 139 6.07 31.35 11.32
#